data_AF-A0AAP0DE73-F1
#
_entry.id   AF-A0AAP0DE73-F1
#
_cell.length_a   1.000
_cell.length_b   1.000
_cell.length_c   1.000
_cell.angle_alpha   90.00
_cell.angle_beta   90.00
_cell.angle_gamma   90.00
#
_symmetry.space_group_name_H-M   'P 1'
#
loop_
_entity.id
_entity.type
_entity.pdbx_description
1 polymer ?
#
loop_
_entity_poly.entity_id
_entity_poly.type
_entity_poly.pdbx_seq_one_letter_code
_entity_poly.pdbx_strand_id
1 'polypeptide(L)'
;MPLRSHLSVFFISVASAFVFCSPSTVSAGSQPLRSSSFSVALETLQKHINYEFNNIGLLRRAMTHSSYSEENNKAFSLLGESIIETTVSLRLLTKDVDISSKDLSDRTSEVSKVDTSCAVDGTRLGLQNVVRVSSNTNSSTSSVVCGAFRSIFGAIALDTGKVDDAGKVFLAVHGGAGGGSLSMDVMN
;
A
#
# COMPACT_ATOMS: atom_id res chain seq x y z
N MET A 1 48.33 19.93 -52.36
CA MET A 1 48.79 21.33 -52.25
C MET A 1 47.84 22.08 -51.32
N PRO A 2 48.20 22.37 -50.05
CA PRO A 2 47.43 23.30 -49.23
C PRO A 2 48.04 24.70 -49.32
N LEU A 3 47.21 25.69 -49.65
CA LEU A 3 47.58 27.09 -49.68
C LEU A 3 47.43 27.69 -48.27
N ARG A 4 48.51 28.33 -47.85
CA ARG A 4 48.71 29.02 -46.57
C ARG A 4 48.17 30.44 -46.70
N SER A 5 47.40 30.94 -45.74
CA SER A 5 47.35 32.39 -45.48
C SER A 5 47.07 32.67 -44.00
N HIS A 6 48.10 33.24 -43.38
CA HIS A 6 48.07 33.92 -42.09
C HIS A 6 47.06 35.07 -42.09
N LEU A 7 46.39 35.31 -40.97
CA LEU A 7 46.11 36.66 -40.50
C LEU A 7 46.14 36.68 -38.96
N SER A 8 46.75 37.71 -38.43
CA SER A 8 47.16 37.91 -37.04
C SER A 8 46.41 39.13 -36.47
N VAL A 9 46.35 39.21 -35.13
CA VAL A 9 46.00 40.39 -34.30
C VAL A 9 44.47 40.69 -34.27
N PHE A 10 43.76 40.86 -33.15
CA PHE A 10 44.00 41.67 -31.94
C PHE A 10 43.31 41.09 -30.70
N PHE A 11 44.03 41.05 -29.58
CA PHE A 11 43.46 40.89 -28.25
C PHE A 11 42.94 42.26 -27.76
N ILE A 12 41.62 42.38 -27.58
CA ILE A 12 41.02 43.48 -26.82
C ILE A 12 40.64 42.93 -25.46
N SER A 13 41.40 43.32 -24.45
CA SER A 13 41.13 43.05 -23.03
C SER A 13 40.02 43.98 -22.55
N VAL A 14 38.81 43.44 -22.35
CA VAL A 14 37.75 44.14 -21.61
C VAL A 14 37.77 43.62 -20.18
N ALA A 15 38.24 44.46 -19.26
CA ALA A 15 38.18 44.21 -17.83
C ALA A 15 36.73 44.37 -17.34
N SER A 16 36.03 43.26 -17.15
CA SER A 16 34.73 43.27 -16.45
C SER A 16 34.98 43.24 -14.95
N ALA A 17 34.49 44.27 -14.26
CA ALA A 17 34.52 44.37 -12.81
C ALA A 17 33.76 43.19 -12.18
N PHE A 18 34.47 42.34 -11.45
CA PHE A 18 33.87 41.32 -10.59
C PHE A 18 33.26 42.01 -9.38
N VAL A 19 31.93 42.11 -9.35
CA VAL A 19 31.17 42.43 -8.14
C VAL A 19 31.26 41.23 -7.21
N PHE A 20 32.03 41.37 -6.13
CA PHE A 20 32.06 40.41 -5.04
C PHE A 20 30.71 40.44 -4.30
N CYS A 21 29.82 39.50 -4.62
CA CYS A 21 28.64 39.21 -3.82
C CYS A 21 29.03 38.14 -2.78
N SER A 22 29.07 38.52 -1.51
CA SER A 22 29.35 37.58 -0.41
C SER A 22 28.30 36.47 -0.37
N PRO A 23 28.68 35.18 -0.24
CA PRO A 23 27.70 34.13 -0.06
C PRO A 23 27.15 34.20 1.36
N SER A 24 25.90 34.62 1.50
CA SER A 24 25.12 34.40 2.72
C SER A 24 25.03 32.89 2.96
N THR A 25 25.78 32.40 3.95
CA THR A 25 25.62 31.04 4.48
C THR A 25 24.26 30.95 5.16
N VAL A 26 23.22 30.61 4.39
CA VAL A 26 21.96 30.14 4.93
C VAL A 26 22.24 28.74 5.47
N SER A 27 22.47 28.67 6.78
CA SER A 27 22.47 27.41 7.52
C SER A 27 21.08 26.78 7.38
N ALA A 28 20.94 25.88 6.41
CA ALA A 28 19.80 24.96 6.32
C ALA A 28 19.85 24.04 7.53
N GLY A 29 19.28 24.50 8.64
CA GLY A 29 18.94 23.64 9.75
C GLY A 29 17.97 22.59 9.23
N SER A 30 18.42 21.34 9.20
CA SER A 30 17.57 20.17 8.96
C SER A 30 16.56 20.10 10.10
N GLN A 31 15.40 20.74 9.93
CA GLN A 31 14.26 20.49 10.79
C GLN A 31 13.88 19.02 10.63
N PRO A 32 13.73 18.24 11.72
CA PRO A 32 13.26 16.87 11.60
C PRO A 32 11.86 16.93 10.96
N LEU A 33 11.70 16.24 9.83
CA LEU A 33 10.42 16.10 9.13
C LEU A 33 9.36 15.72 10.16
N ARG A 34 8.47 16.66 10.51
CA ARG A 34 7.31 16.34 11.34
C ARG A 34 6.47 15.33 10.56
N SER A 35 6.46 14.08 11.01
CA SER A 35 5.59 13.04 10.47
C SER A 35 4.15 13.54 10.44
N SER A 36 3.52 13.51 9.26
CA SER A 36 2.09 13.80 9.11
C SER A 36 1.25 12.84 9.96
N SER A 37 0.04 13.24 10.37
CA SER A 37 -0.90 12.33 11.06
C SER A 37 -1.11 11.03 10.28
N PHE A 38 -1.11 11.09 8.96
CA PHE A 38 -1.26 9.93 8.09
C PHE A 38 -0.05 8.98 8.14
N SER A 39 1.19 9.48 8.13
CA SER A 39 2.37 8.60 8.22
C SER A 39 2.44 7.87 9.57
N VAL A 40 2.06 8.53 10.67
CA VAL A 40 1.94 7.90 11.99
C VAL A 40 0.86 6.81 12.00
N ALA A 41 -0.27 7.04 11.32
CA ALA A 41 -1.31 6.04 11.17
C ALA A 41 -0.82 4.82 10.37
N LEU A 42 -0.05 5.03 9.30
CA LEU A 42 0.55 3.94 8.52
C LEU A 42 1.58 3.14 9.33
N GLU A 43 2.42 3.80 10.12
CA GLU A 43 3.35 3.13 11.05
C GLU A 43 2.60 2.28 12.10
N THR A 44 1.49 2.79 12.61
CA THR A 44 0.63 2.04 13.55
C THR A 44 -0.01 0.84 12.87
N LEU A 45 -0.51 1.01 11.64
CA LEU A 45 -1.12 -0.07 10.87
C LEU A 45 -0.13 -1.21 10.60
N GLN A 46 1.12 -0.91 10.22
CA GLN A 46 2.18 -1.91 10.03
C GLN A 46 2.40 -2.78 11.28
N LYS A 47 2.37 -2.17 12.48
CA LYS A 47 2.46 -2.90 13.75
C LYS A 47 1.25 -3.81 13.97
N HIS A 48 0.04 -3.34 13.67
CA HIS A 48 -1.18 -4.13 13.84
C HIS A 48 -1.25 -5.35 12.91
N ILE A 49 -0.77 -5.21 11.67
CA ILE A 49 -0.70 -6.33 10.72
C ILE A 49 0.57 -7.17 10.86
N ASN A 50 1.48 -6.77 11.76
CA ASN A 50 2.79 -7.38 11.97
C ASN A 50 3.60 -7.56 10.66
N TYR A 51 3.59 -6.53 9.82
CA TYR A 51 4.33 -6.49 8.55
C TYR A 51 4.91 -5.09 8.32
N GLU A 52 6.22 -5.02 8.10
CA GLU A 52 6.94 -3.80 7.75
C GLU A 52 7.19 -3.76 6.24
N PHE A 53 6.66 -2.73 5.58
CA PHE A 53 6.80 -2.54 4.14
C PHE A 53 8.20 -2.04 3.79
N ASN A 54 8.83 -2.70 2.81
CA ASN A 54 10.06 -2.19 2.20
C ASN A 54 9.79 -0.90 1.42
N ASN A 55 8.66 -0.86 0.71
CA ASN A 55 8.15 0.31 0.02
C ASN A 55 6.84 0.78 0.65
N ILE A 56 6.95 1.71 1.59
CA ILE A 56 5.79 2.33 2.25
C ILE A 56 4.81 3.02 1.28
N GLY A 57 5.25 3.34 0.06
CA GLY A 57 4.39 3.86 -1.01
C GLY A 57 3.28 2.90 -1.40
N LEU A 58 3.52 1.59 -1.32
CA LEU A 58 2.50 0.56 -1.60
C LEU A 58 1.40 0.57 -0.53
N LEU A 59 1.76 0.63 0.75
CA LEU A 59 0.77 0.75 1.83
C LEU A 59 0.00 2.07 1.75
N ARG A 60 0.69 3.17 1.43
CA ARG A 60 0.06 4.47 1.18
C ARG A 60 -1.02 4.38 0.11
N ARG A 61 -0.70 3.73 -1.02
CA ARG A 61 -1.64 3.52 -2.12
C ARG A 61 -2.77 2.60 -1.72
N ALA A 62 -2.50 1.51 -0.98
CA ALA A 62 -3.54 0.62 -0.44
C ALA A 62 -4.57 1.37 0.43
N MET A 63 -4.12 2.37 1.18
CA MET A 63 -4.97 3.23 2.03
C MET A 63 -5.49 4.48 1.30
N THR A 64 -5.54 4.48 -0.03
CA THR A 64 -6.07 5.58 -0.85
C THR A 64 -7.23 5.09 -1.72
N HIS A 65 -8.45 5.51 -1.41
CA HIS A 65 -9.64 5.15 -2.19
C HIS A 65 -9.69 5.91 -3.52
N SER A 66 -10.39 5.37 -4.53
CA SER A 66 -10.50 5.99 -5.87
C SER A 66 -11.18 7.35 -5.87
N SER A 67 -12.01 7.66 -4.87
CA SER A 67 -12.56 9.01 -4.72
C SER A 67 -11.52 10.04 -4.28
N TYR A 68 -10.41 9.61 -3.67
CA TYR A 68 -9.36 10.50 -3.20
C TYR A 68 -8.33 10.83 -4.30
N SER A 69 -7.97 9.87 -5.15
CA SER A 69 -6.94 10.03 -6.19
C SER A 69 -7.08 8.99 -7.31
N GLU A 70 -6.55 9.32 -8.49
CA GLU A 70 -6.33 8.34 -9.58
C GLU A 70 -5.29 7.28 -9.19
N GLU A 71 -4.30 7.65 -8.37
CA GLU A 71 -3.37 6.69 -7.78
C GLU A 71 -3.98 6.06 -6.53
N ASN A 72 -4.83 5.05 -6.75
CA ASN A 72 -5.64 4.43 -5.71
C ASN A 72 -5.45 2.93 -5.58
N ASN A 73 -6.21 2.38 -4.64
CA ASN A 73 -6.16 1.01 -4.19
C ASN A 73 -7.00 0.03 -5.02
N LYS A 74 -7.76 0.46 -6.03
CA LYS A 74 -8.71 -0.42 -6.75
C LYS A 74 -8.04 -1.62 -7.43
N ALA A 75 -6.86 -1.42 -8.02
CA ALA A 75 -6.09 -2.52 -8.58
C ALA A 75 -5.54 -3.46 -7.49
N PHE A 76 -5.14 -2.90 -6.35
CA PHE A 76 -4.60 -3.67 -5.23
C PHE A 76 -5.70 -4.48 -4.55
N SER A 77 -6.92 -3.94 -4.44
CA SER A 77 -8.06 -4.65 -3.87
C SER A 77 -8.46 -5.87 -4.69
N LEU A 78 -8.38 -5.77 -6.02
CA LEU A 78 -8.66 -6.90 -6.93
C LEU A 78 -7.62 -8.01 -6.76
N LEU A 79 -6.33 -7.66 -6.77
CA LEU A 79 -5.26 -8.63 -6.51
C LEU A 79 -5.41 -9.26 -5.11
N GLY A 80 -5.67 -8.43 -4.10
CA GLY A 80 -5.84 -8.87 -2.72
C GLY A 80 -7.02 -9.81 -2.52
N GLU A 81 -8.14 -9.58 -3.21
CA GLU A 81 -9.29 -10.49 -3.23
C GLU A 81 -8.88 -11.88 -3.74
N SER A 82 -8.24 -11.96 -4.90
CA SER A 82 -7.76 -13.23 -5.43
C SER A 82 -6.77 -13.94 -4.51
N ILE A 83 -5.88 -13.20 -3.83
CA ILE A 83 -4.94 -13.76 -2.85
C ILE A 83 -5.68 -14.35 -1.65
N ILE A 84 -6.64 -13.60 -1.08
CA ILE A 84 -7.44 -14.04 0.07
C ILE A 84 -8.19 -15.33 -0.27
N GLU A 85 -8.91 -15.33 -1.39
CA GLU A 85 -9.67 -16.49 -1.85
C GLU A 85 -8.77 -17.70 -2.08
N THR A 86 -7.67 -17.52 -2.81
CA THR A 86 -6.69 -18.61 -3.06
C THR A 86 -6.11 -19.16 -1.76
N THR A 87 -5.78 -18.28 -0.81
CA THR A 87 -5.22 -18.66 0.50
C THR A 87 -6.21 -19.51 1.29
N VAL A 88 -7.49 -19.14 1.29
CA VAL A 88 -8.55 -19.91 1.96
C VAL A 88 -8.81 -21.22 1.25
N SER A 89 -8.94 -21.23 -0.07
CA SER A 89 -9.13 -22.47 -0.85
C SER A 89 -7.99 -23.46 -0.62
N LEU A 90 -6.74 -22.99 -0.68
CA LEU A 90 -5.56 -23.82 -0.41
C LEU A 90 -5.61 -24.41 1.01
N ARG A 91 -5.97 -23.60 2.01
CA ARG A 91 -6.08 -24.06 3.40
C ARG A 91 -7.18 -25.10 3.58
N LEU A 92 -8.32 -24.94 2.93
CA LEU A 92 -9.43 -25.90 2.98
C LEU A 92 -9.02 -27.23 2.33
N LEU A 93 -8.47 -27.20 1.10
CA LEU A 93 -8.00 -28.39 0.38
C LEU A 93 -6.84 -29.11 1.08
N THR A 94 -5.99 -28.38 1.80
CA THR A 94 -4.90 -28.97 2.60
C THR A 94 -5.45 -29.74 3.81
N LYS A 95 -6.59 -29.31 4.38
CA LYS A 95 -7.25 -29.99 5.50
C LYS A 95 -8.10 -31.16 5.05
N ASP A 96 -8.82 -30.99 3.95
CA ASP A 96 -9.73 -31.97 3.36
C ASP A 96 -9.65 -31.90 1.84
N VAL A 97 -8.94 -32.86 1.25
CA VAL A 97 -8.78 -32.96 -0.22
C VAL A 97 -10.06 -33.41 -0.92
N ASP A 98 -10.99 -34.02 -0.17
CA ASP A 98 -12.24 -34.57 -0.68
C ASP A 98 -13.43 -33.60 -0.54
N ILE A 99 -13.17 -32.35 -0.08
CA ILE A 99 -14.18 -31.29 0.00
C ILE A 99 -14.89 -31.10 -1.36
N SER A 100 -16.21 -30.97 -1.34
CA SER A 100 -16.97 -30.78 -2.57
C SER A 100 -16.62 -29.44 -3.24
N SER A 101 -16.63 -29.39 -4.57
CA SER A 101 -16.37 -28.15 -5.32
C SER A 101 -17.34 -27.03 -4.95
N LYS A 102 -18.58 -27.38 -4.63
CA LYS A 102 -19.61 -26.45 -4.15
C LYS A 102 -19.22 -25.85 -2.80
N ASP A 103 -18.90 -26.70 -1.82
CA ASP A 103 -18.56 -26.23 -0.47
C ASP A 103 -17.27 -25.40 -0.47
N LEU A 104 -16.27 -25.80 -1.27
CA LEU A 104 -15.05 -25.03 -1.48
C LEU A 104 -15.35 -23.63 -2.03
N SER A 105 -16.17 -23.54 -3.08
CA SER A 105 -16.58 -22.27 -3.70
C SER A 105 -17.38 -21.39 -2.75
N ASP A 106 -18.35 -21.97 -2.04
CA ASP A 106 -19.22 -21.25 -1.11
C ASP A 106 -18.40 -20.65 0.03
N ARG A 107 -17.54 -21.45 0.69
CA ARG A 107 -16.68 -20.98 1.79
C ARG A 107 -15.63 -19.97 1.33
N THR A 108 -15.05 -20.17 0.15
CA THR A 108 -14.04 -19.26 -0.40
C THR A 108 -14.63 -17.88 -0.71
N SER A 109 -15.78 -17.84 -1.38
CA SER A 109 -16.45 -16.57 -1.69
C SER A 109 -16.97 -15.85 -0.44
N GLU A 110 -17.32 -16.58 0.62
CA GLU A 110 -17.77 -15.98 1.87
C GLU A 110 -16.67 -15.15 2.56
N VAL A 111 -15.41 -15.60 2.52
CA VAL A 111 -14.32 -14.87 3.19
C VAL A 111 -14.01 -13.53 2.53
N SER A 112 -14.26 -13.42 1.23
CA SER A 112 -14.02 -12.19 0.48
C SER A 112 -15.24 -11.27 0.51
N LYS A 113 -16.47 -11.76 0.73
CA LYS A 113 -17.69 -10.94 0.70
C LYS A 113 -17.61 -9.68 1.57
N VAL A 114 -18.07 -8.59 0.97
CA VAL A 114 -17.98 -7.22 1.50
C VAL A 114 -18.59 -7.09 2.88
N ASP A 115 -19.81 -7.58 3.08
CA ASP A 115 -20.59 -7.28 4.27
C ASP A 115 -20.37 -8.25 5.44
N THR A 116 -19.72 -9.39 5.22
CA THR A 116 -19.65 -10.46 6.23
C THR A 116 -18.27 -10.67 6.83
N SER A 117 -17.19 -10.59 6.03
CA SER A 117 -15.84 -10.94 6.49
C SER A 117 -14.85 -9.77 6.36
N CYS A 118 -14.57 -9.29 5.13
CA CYS A 118 -13.50 -8.30 4.93
C CYS A 118 -13.77 -6.93 5.57
N ALA A 119 -15.02 -6.44 5.58
CA ALA A 119 -15.34 -5.18 6.24
C ALA A 119 -15.26 -5.30 7.77
N VAL A 120 -15.62 -6.47 8.33
CA VAL A 120 -15.52 -6.74 9.76
C VAL A 120 -14.06 -6.71 10.20
N ASP A 121 -13.17 -7.42 9.49
CA ASP A 121 -11.74 -7.40 9.77
C ASP A 121 -11.11 -6.02 9.55
N GLY A 122 -11.47 -5.34 8.46
CA GLY A 122 -11.00 -3.99 8.21
C GLY A 122 -11.44 -3.01 9.29
N THR A 123 -12.67 -3.13 9.80
CA THR A 123 -13.17 -2.29 10.90
C THR A 123 -12.44 -2.61 12.20
N ARG A 124 -12.15 -3.89 12.48
CA ARG A 124 -11.36 -4.34 13.64
C ARG A 124 -9.93 -3.79 13.62
N LEU A 125 -9.34 -3.65 12.44
CA LEU A 125 -8.04 -2.98 12.25
C LEU A 125 -8.13 -1.44 12.29
N GLY A 126 -9.33 -0.86 12.35
CA GLY A 126 -9.56 0.58 12.38
C GLY A 126 -9.34 1.28 11.03
N LEU A 127 -9.44 0.56 9.91
CA LEU A 127 -9.10 1.08 8.57
C LEU A 127 -9.95 2.29 8.14
N GLN A 128 -11.18 2.41 8.64
CA GLN A 128 -12.05 3.57 8.42
C GLN A 128 -11.43 4.90 8.89
N ASN A 129 -10.46 4.85 9.80
CA ASN A 129 -9.73 6.02 10.32
C ASN A 129 -8.41 6.27 9.58
N VAL A 130 -7.98 5.35 8.71
CA VAL A 130 -6.70 5.41 8.00
C VAL A 130 -6.90 5.68 6.52
N VAL A 131 -7.93 5.09 5.91
CA VAL A 131 -8.20 5.22 4.49
C VAL A 131 -8.54 6.66 4.11
N ARG A 132 -7.86 7.16 3.08
CA ARG A 132 -8.09 8.49 2.52
C ARG A 132 -9.22 8.43 1.51
N VAL A 133 -10.20 9.31 1.68
CA VAL A 133 -11.40 9.42 0.85
C VAL A 133 -11.71 10.90 0.56
N SER A 134 -12.43 11.19 -0.52
CA SER A 134 -12.91 12.57 -0.76
C SER A 134 -13.90 13.03 0.32
N SER A 135 -14.15 14.34 0.39
CA SER A 135 -15.13 14.93 1.34
C SER A 135 -16.54 14.35 1.20
N ASN A 136 -16.90 13.84 0.02
CA ASN A 136 -18.24 13.33 -0.29
C ASN A 136 -18.32 11.80 -0.18
N THR A 137 -17.27 11.14 0.30
CA THR A 137 -17.21 9.70 0.46
C THR A 137 -17.06 9.35 1.94
N ASN A 138 -17.94 8.49 2.44
CA ASN A 138 -17.85 8.00 3.81
C ASN A 138 -16.81 6.87 3.89
N SER A 139 -15.75 7.06 4.69
CA SER A 139 -14.68 6.07 4.87
C SER A 139 -15.11 4.82 5.63
N SER A 140 -16.24 4.88 6.36
CA SER A 140 -16.75 3.79 7.20
C SER A 140 -17.73 2.87 6.45
N THR A 141 -17.96 3.05 5.15
CA THR A 141 -18.81 2.13 4.39
C THR A 141 -18.10 0.78 4.21
N SER A 142 -18.86 -0.32 4.25
CA SER A 142 -18.32 -1.68 4.11
C SER A 142 -17.45 -1.83 2.86
N SER A 143 -17.86 -1.24 1.73
CA SER A 143 -17.13 -1.32 0.47
C SER A 143 -15.77 -0.60 0.52
N VAL A 144 -15.68 0.56 1.16
CA VAL A 144 -14.42 1.30 1.31
C VAL A 144 -13.48 0.56 2.26
N VAL A 145 -13.99 0.11 3.40
CA VAL A 145 -13.21 -0.62 4.42
C VAL A 145 -12.71 -1.95 3.86
N CYS A 146 -13.59 -2.73 3.24
CA CYS A 146 -13.23 -4.01 2.60
C CYS A 146 -12.21 -3.81 1.46
N GLY A 147 -12.41 -2.78 0.62
CA GLY A 147 -11.47 -2.44 -0.44
C GLY A 147 -10.07 -2.13 0.11
N ALA A 148 -9.99 -1.32 1.17
CA ALA A 148 -8.74 -1.02 1.86
C ALA A 148 -8.11 -2.28 2.47
N PHE A 149 -8.91 -3.12 3.15
CA PHE A 149 -8.45 -4.38 3.74
C PHE A 149 -7.81 -5.31 2.71
N ARG A 150 -8.54 -5.62 1.63
CA ARG A 150 -8.01 -6.45 0.52
C ARG A 150 -6.73 -5.84 -0.06
N SER A 151 -6.71 -4.51 -0.21
CA SER A 151 -5.56 -3.80 -0.79
C SER A 151 -4.28 -3.92 0.04
N ILE A 152 -4.36 -4.16 1.36
CA ILE A 152 -3.17 -4.42 2.18
C ILE A 152 -2.45 -5.66 1.66
N PHE A 153 -3.16 -6.75 1.42
CA PHE A 153 -2.56 -8.01 0.97
C PHE A 153 -2.09 -7.94 -0.49
N GLY A 154 -2.81 -7.20 -1.35
CA GLY A 154 -2.32 -6.86 -2.68
C GLY A 154 -1.01 -6.07 -2.62
N ALA A 155 -0.92 -5.09 -1.72
CA ALA A 155 0.31 -4.31 -1.52
C ALA A 155 1.47 -5.16 -0.97
N ILE A 156 1.22 -6.07 -0.02
CA ILE A 156 2.24 -6.97 0.52
C ILE A 156 2.80 -7.87 -0.58
N ALA A 157 1.93 -8.45 -1.42
CA ALA A 157 2.39 -9.31 -2.52
C ALA A 157 3.26 -8.55 -3.54
N LEU A 158 2.97 -7.28 -3.78
CA LEU A 158 3.80 -6.41 -4.62
C LEU A 158 5.12 -6.03 -3.94
N ASP A 159 5.11 -5.83 -2.63
CA ASP A 159 6.29 -5.46 -1.85
C ASP A 159 7.28 -6.62 -1.72
N THR A 160 6.79 -7.86 -1.59
CA THR A 160 7.61 -9.08 -1.49
C THR A 160 7.87 -9.76 -2.83
N GLY A 161 7.05 -9.49 -3.84
CA GLY A 161 6.98 -10.25 -5.09
C GLY A 161 6.40 -11.66 -4.94
N LYS A 162 5.75 -11.98 -3.80
CA LYS A 162 5.27 -13.34 -3.47
C LYS A 162 3.88 -13.33 -2.87
N VAL A 163 2.94 -14.00 -3.54
CA VAL A 163 1.54 -14.14 -3.08
C VAL A 163 1.43 -14.91 -1.76
N ASP A 164 2.29 -15.91 -1.55
CA ASP A 164 2.27 -16.74 -0.34
C ASP A 164 2.58 -15.95 0.93
N ASP A 165 3.46 -14.93 0.84
CA ASP A 165 3.80 -14.10 2.00
C ASP A 165 2.62 -13.20 2.41
N ALA A 166 1.88 -12.67 1.42
CA ALA A 166 0.63 -11.96 1.69
C ALA A 166 -0.44 -12.88 2.30
N GLY A 167 -0.57 -14.12 1.82
CA GLY A 167 -1.48 -15.11 2.37
C GLY A 167 -1.18 -15.46 3.84
N LYS A 168 0.11 -15.61 4.21
CA LYS A 168 0.52 -15.83 5.61
C LYS A 168 0.12 -14.67 6.52
N VAL A 169 0.35 -13.43 6.09
CA VAL A 169 -0.06 -12.24 6.87
C VAL A 169 -1.58 -12.18 6.98
N PHE A 170 -2.31 -12.46 5.91
CA PHE A 170 -3.78 -12.55 5.94
C PHE A 170 -4.26 -13.55 6.98
N LEU A 171 -3.74 -14.78 6.98
CA LEU A 171 -4.14 -15.79 7.96
C LEU A 171 -3.83 -15.39 9.41
N ALA A 172 -2.73 -14.68 9.65
CA ALA A 172 -2.38 -14.16 10.97
C ALA A 172 -3.34 -13.06 11.44
N VAL A 173 -3.70 -12.14 10.54
CA VAL A 173 -4.63 -11.03 10.82
C VAL A 173 -6.06 -11.56 11.01
N HIS A 174 -6.52 -12.44 10.11
CA HIS A 174 -7.86 -13.01 10.11
C HIS A 174 -8.06 -14.03 11.25
N GLY A 175 -7.04 -14.82 11.59
CA GLY A 175 -7.12 -15.88 12.59
C GLY A 175 -6.60 -15.56 14.01
N GLY A 176 -6.06 -14.37 14.26
CA GLY A 176 -5.41 -14.02 15.54
C GLY A 176 -6.35 -13.66 16.71
N ALA A 177 -6.15 -14.33 17.85
CA ALA A 177 -6.48 -14.04 19.28
C ALA A 177 -7.83 -13.37 19.69
N GLY A 178 -8.79 -13.24 18.80
CA GLY A 178 -10.11 -12.69 19.12
C GLY A 178 -11.18 -12.96 18.06
N GLY A 179 -11.04 -14.08 17.34
CA GLY A 179 -11.96 -14.49 16.29
C GLY A 179 -13.38 -14.62 16.84
N GLY A 180 -14.27 -13.69 16.45
CA GLY A 180 -15.70 -13.90 16.57
C GLY A 180 -16.11 -15.14 15.79
N SER A 181 -17.20 -15.78 16.24
CA SER A 181 -17.79 -17.04 15.71
C SER A 181 -17.58 -17.28 14.21
N LEU A 182 -17.83 -16.26 13.39
CA LEU A 182 -17.74 -16.31 11.92
C LEU A 182 -16.36 -16.75 11.38
N SER A 183 -15.26 -16.38 12.04
CA SER A 183 -13.89 -16.73 11.60
C SER A 183 -13.55 -18.21 11.80
N MET A 184 -14.19 -18.87 12.79
CA MET A 184 -14.07 -20.31 13.01
C MET A 184 -15.03 -21.07 12.09
N ASP A 185 -16.22 -20.54 11.82
CA ASP A 185 -17.24 -21.21 10.99
C ASP A 185 -16.88 -21.27 9.49
N VAL A 186 -16.10 -20.32 8.97
CA VAL A 186 -15.59 -20.37 7.58
C VAL A 186 -14.36 -21.29 7.45
N MET A 187 -13.59 -21.44 8.53
CA MET A 187 -12.33 -22.19 8.55
C MET A 187 -12.42 -23.62 9.10
N ASN A 188 -13.52 -24.00 9.75
CA ASN A 188 -13.90 -25.39 10.10
C ASN A 188 -14.93 -25.91 9.11
#